data_AF-A0A9D2BML0-F1
#
_entry.id   AF-A0A9D2BML0-F1
#
_cell.length_a   1.000
_cell.length_b   1.000
_cell.length_c   1.000
_cell.angle_alpha   90.00
_cell.angle_beta   90.00
_cell.angle_gamma   90.00
#
_symmetry.space_group_name_H-M   'P 1'
#
loop_
_entity.id
_entity.type
_entity.pdbx_description
1 polymer ?
#
loop_
_entity_poly.entity_id
_entity_poly.type
_entity_poly.pdbx_seq_one_letter_code
_entity_poly.pdbx_strand_id
1 'polypeptide(L)'
;MEEYKPSERQKKCRHALCYRGKNHKQTQCKENIFKDSENDRWVTNEDCEKCEKYKSKYIEYPITVNQIDIDHTDYKPLFHDTGTLVAVNPCDEKFQGKTYIGILIGDIPIQPLISYDEEEQKLNISEFKNPCIFVPELKKLVFGYESWWTAIETEADLKKITQKDIENTWYVKLAKEMLSNIRRDGCNV
;
A
#
# COMPACT_ATOMS: atom_id res chain seq x y z
N MET A 1 -22.52 -0.41 26.40
CA MET A 1 -22.42 -1.05 25.07
C MET A 1 -20.98 -1.43 24.90
N GLU A 2 -20.68 -2.72 24.76
CA GLU A 2 -19.31 -3.18 24.56
C GLU A 2 -18.74 -2.62 23.25
N GLU A 3 -17.52 -2.13 23.33
CA GLU A 3 -16.77 -1.65 22.18
C GLU A 3 -16.37 -2.85 21.32
N TYR A 4 -16.72 -2.83 20.02
CA TYR A 4 -16.37 -3.91 19.11
C TYR A 4 -14.85 -4.10 19.08
N LYS A 5 -14.42 -5.33 19.35
CA LYS A 5 -13.03 -5.75 19.28
C LYS A 5 -12.96 -7.12 18.59
N PRO A 6 -12.31 -7.23 17.41
CA PRO A 6 -12.16 -8.52 16.75
C PRO A 6 -11.29 -9.45 17.59
N SER A 7 -11.64 -10.73 17.64
CA SER A 7 -10.82 -11.75 18.32
C SER A 7 -9.45 -11.90 17.65
N GLU A 8 -8.47 -12.47 18.37
CA GLU A 8 -7.16 -12.78 17.78
C GLU A 8 -7.28 -13.74 16.59
N ARG A 9 -8.24 -14.67 16.64
CA ARG A 9 -8.56 -15.56 15.52
C ARG A 9 -9.03 -14.78 14.30
N GLN A 10 -9.95 -13.82 14.49
CA GLN A 10 -10.38 -12.95 13.39
C GLN A 10 -9.22 -12.12 12.83
N LYS A 11 -8.37 -11.54 13.68
CA LYS A 11 -7.21 -10.75 13.21
C LYS A 11 -6.23 -11.59 12.39
N LYS A 12 -6.04 -12.86 12.74
CA LYS A 12 -5.13 -13.78 12.05
C LYS A 12 -5.75 -14.45 10.82
N CYS A 13 -7.06 -14.53 10.71
CA CYS A 13 -7.73 -15.22 9.61
C CYS A 13 -7.51 -14.51 8.26
N ARG A 14 -7.10 -15.24 7.21
CA ARG A 14 -6.92 -14.72 5.84
C ARG A 14 -8.22 -14.30 5.16
N HIS A 15 -9.34 -14.87 5.61
CA HIS A 15 -10.66 -14.56 5.09
C HIS A 15 -11.31 -13.38 5.83
N ALA A 16 -10.79 -12.95 6.97
CA ALA A 16 -11.38 -11.88 7.77
C ALA A 16 -10.88 -10.50 7.34
N LEU A 17 -11.83 -9.58 7.14
CA LEU A 17 -11.60 -8.15 6.98
C LEU A 17 -12.18 -7.44 8.21
N CYS A 18 -11.35 -7.26 9.24
CA CYS A 18 -11.73 -6.55 10.46
C CYS A 18 -11.95 -5.05 10.21
N TYR A 19 -12.69 -4.40 11.10
CA TYR A 19 -12.92 -2.95 11.09
C TYR A 19 -13.56 -2.44 9.79
N ARG A 20 -14.48 -3.23 9.24
CA ARG A 20 -15.33 -2.89 8.09
C ARG A 20 -16.71 -2.39 8.56
N GLY A 21 -17.58 -2.06 7.61
CA GLY A 21 -18.94 -1.57 7.86
C GLY A 21 -19.01 -0.07 8.13
N LYS A 22 -20.24 0.46 8.28
CA LYS A 22 -20.51 1.92 8.35
C LYS A 22 -19.75 2.65 9.47
N ASN A 23 -19.34 1.94 10.52
CA ASN A 23 -18.67 2.50 11.69
C ASN A 23 -17.32 1.85 12.00
N HIS A 24 -16.74 1.05 11.08
CA HIS A 24 -15.52 0.27 11.34
C HIS A 24 -15.60 -0.65 12.56
N LYS A 25 -16.81 -1.11 12.90
CA LYS A 25 -17.12 -1.90 14.10
C LYS A 25 -17.57 -3.32 13.77
N GLN A 26 -17.19 -3.84 12.61
CA GLN A 26 -17.67 -5.15 12.13
C GLN A 26 -16.55 -5.91 11.41
N THR A 27 -16.60 -7.24 11.49
CA THR A 27 -15.74 -8.14 10.72
C THR A 27 -16.51 -8.68 9.53
N GLN A 28 -15.95 -8.55 8.33
CA GLN A 28 -16.49 -9.17 7.12
C GLN A 28 -15.71 -10.44 6.78
N CYS A 29 -16.39 -11.53 6.45
CA CYS A 29 -15.78 -12.77 5.98
C CYS A 29 -15.79 -12.88 4.45
N LYS A 30 -14.61 -13.01 3.83
CA LYS A 30 -14.45 -13.12 2.37
C LYS A 30 -15.07 -14.38 1.78
N GLU A 31 -15.06 -15.50 2.51
CA GLU A 31 -15.71 -16.75 2.07
C GLU A 31 -17.22 -16.61 1.90
N ASN A 32 -17.84 -15.65 2.60
CA ASN A 32 -19.26 -15.39 2.51
C ASN A 32 -19.62 -14.30 1.50
N ILE A 33 -18.64 -13.70 0.80
CA ILE A 33 -18.89 -12.65 -0.21
C ILE A 33 -19.79 -13.16 -1.34
N PHE A 34 -19.70 -14.45 -1.66
CA PHE A 34 -20.47 -15.11 -2.71
C PHE A 34 -21.81 -15.71 -2.23
N LYS A 35 -22.21 -15.45 -0.98
CA LYS A 35 -23.54 -15.83 -0.46
C LYS A 35 -24.47 -14.61 -0.55
N ASP A 36 -25.65 -14.79 -1.15
CA ASP A 36 -26.54 -13.76 -1.70
C ASP A 36 -27.27 -12.84 -0.68
N SER A 37 -26.68 -12.47 0.46
CA SER A 37 -27.26 -11.43 1.32
C SER A 37 -26.24 -10.51 2.00
N GLU A 38 -26.64 -9.25 2.25
CA GLU A 38 -25.82 -8.28 3.00
C GLU A 38 -25.55 -8.73 4.45
N ASN A 39 -26.43 -9.53 5.04
CA ASN A 39 -26.31 -10.00 6.42
C ASN A 39 -25.36 -11.20 6.55
N ASP A 40 -25.27 -12.05 5.52
CA ASP A 40 -24.41 -13.24 5.54
C ASP A 40 -22.91 -12.93 5.47
N ARG A 41 -22.56 -11.67 5.18
CA ARG A 41 -21.17 -11.20 5.02
C ARG A 41 -20.50 -10.85 6.34
N TRP A 42 -21.26 -10.55 7.39
CA TRP A 42 -20.72 -10.11 8.69
C TRP A 42 -20.64 -11.31 9.65
N VAL A 43 -19.54 -11.41 10.37
CA VAL A 43 -19.29 -12.53 11.30
C VAL A 43 -18.98 -12.02 12.69
N THR A 44 -19.53 -12.70 13.68
CA THR A 44 -19.20 -12.48 15.10
C THR A 44 -17.90 -13.19 15.47
N ASN A 45 -17.39 -12.90 16.68
CA ASN A 45 -16.25 -13.65 17.23
C ASN A 45 -16.61 -15.15 17.36
N GLU A 46 -17.80 -15.48 17.85
CA GLU A 46 -18.26 -16.86 18.05
C GLU A 46 -18.36 -17.64 16.73
N ASP A 47 -18.86 -17.02 15.66
CA ASP A 47 -18.91 -17.63 14.33
C ASP A 47 -17.50 -18.03 13.85
N CYS A 48 -16.51 -17.21 14.15
CA CYS A 48 -15.12 -17.44 13.74
C CYS A 48 -14.41 -18.49 14.58
N GLU A 49 -14.69 -18.57 15.88
CA GLU A 49 -14.07 -19.58 16.77
C GLU A 49 -14.42 -21.01 16.35
N LYS A 50 -15.64 -21.24 15.86
CA LYS A 50 -16.11 -22.56 15.38
C LYS A 50 -15.88 -22.78 13.88
N CYS A 51 -15.26 -21.84 13.18
CA CYS A 51 -15.09 -21.92 11.73
C CYS A 51 -13.99 -22.92 11.36
N GLU A 52 -14.38 -24.00 10.66
CA GLU A 52 -13.48 -25.01 10.10
C GLU A 52 -12.66 -24.50 8.90
N LYS A 53 -13.16 -23.47 8.20
CA LYS A 53 -12.46 -22.81 7.09
C LYS A 53 -11.40 -21.80 7.56
N TYR A 54 -11.11 -21.75 8.86
CA TYR A 54 -10.08 -20.85 9.37
C TYR A 54 -8.74 -21.20 8.75
N LYS A 55 -8.06 -20.17 8.25
CA LYS A 55 -6.68 -20.28 7.79
C LYS A 55 -5.94 -19.00 8.13
N SER A 56 -4.74 -19.13 8.72
CA SER A 56 -3.91 -17.98 9.06
C SER A 56 -3.52 -17.21 7.79
N LYS A 57 -3.44 -15.88 7.89
CA LYS A 57 -2.88 -15.00 6.85
C LYS A 57 -1.36 -14.87 6.95
N TYR A 58 -0.80 -15.32 8.07
CA TYR A 58 0.64 -15.37 8.29
C TYR A 58 1.14 -16.76 7.95
N ILE A 59 2.39 -16.84 7.48
CA ILE A 59 3.09 -18.10 7.28
C ILE A 59 3.35 -18.72 8.67
N GLU A 60 2.91 -19.96 8.87
CA GLU A 60 3.13 -20.73 10.09
C GLU A 60 4.22 -21.77 9.82
N TYR A 61 5.22 -21.84 10.70
CA TYR A 61 6.38 -22.70 10.54
C TYR A 61 6.22 -24.04 11.29
N PRO A 62 6.87 -25.12 10.81
CA PRO A 62 7.74 -25.18 9.63
C PRO A 62 6.97 -25.18 8.30
N ILE A 63 7.59 -24.65 7.24
CA ILE A 63 7.08 -24.76 5.87
C ILE A 63 7.94 -25.73 5.06
N THR A 64 7.33 -26.39 4.07
CA THR A 64 8.03 -27.17 3.05
C THR A 64 8.11 -26.35 1.78
N VAL A 65 9.27 -26.31 1.12
CA VAL A 65 9.45 -25.57 -0.13
C VAL A 65 10.00 -26.54 -1.17
N ASN A 66 9.20 -26.85 -2.18
CA ASN A 66 9.56 -27.75 -3.26
C ASN A 66 10.17 -27.01 -4.46
N GLN A 67 9.83 -25.73 -4.63
CA GLN A 67 10.28 -24.91 -5.76
C GLN A 67 10.37 -23.42 -5.37
N ILE A 68 11.30 -22.72 -6.02
CA ILE A 68 11.44 -21.26 -5.93
C ILE A 68 11.30 -20.71 -7.34
N ASP A 69 10.27 -19.89 -7.55
CA ASP A 69 10.03 -19.20 -8.80
C ASP A 69 10.41 -17.74 -8.65
N ILE A 70 11.26 -17.27 -9.56
CA ILE A 70 11.68 -15.87 -9.62
C ILE A 70 10.98 -15.25 -10.83
N ASP A 71 10.20 -14.21 -10.56
CA ASP A 71 9.55 -13.43 -11.60
C ASP A 71 10.61 -12.64 -12.38
N HIS A 72 10.81 -13.03 -13.64
CA HIS A 72 11.72 -12.37 -14.57
C HIS A 72 11.01 -11.39 -15.50
N THR A 73 9.77 -10.97 -15.20
CA THR A 73 8.98 -10.11 -16.08
C THR A 73 9.75 -8.87 -16.49
N ASP A 74 9.81 -8.66 -17.81
CA ASP A 74 10.54 -7.56 -18.45
C ASP A 74 10.19 -6.18 -17.85
N TYR A 75 11.20 -5.33 -17.78
CA TYR A 75 11.12 -3.98 -17.28
C TYR A 75 10.22 -3.12 -18.18
N LYS A 76 8.97 -2.94 -17.78
CA LYS A 76 8.11 -1.86 -18.28
C LYS A 76 7.91 -0.83 -17.19
N PRO A 77 8.15 0.46 -17.46
CA PRO A 77 7.77 1.52 -16.55
C PRO A 77 6.26 1.45 -16.27
N LEU A 78 5.88 1.62 -15.01
CA LEU A 78 4.50 1.56 -14.54
C LEU A 78 3.68 2.76 -15.00
N PHE A 79 4.32 3.93 -15.12
CA PHE A 79 3.62 5.20 -15.34
C PHE A 79 4.11 5.98 -16.56
N HIS A 80 5.43 6.14 -16.71
CA HIS A 80 6.03 6.97 -17.74
C HIS A 80 7.34 6.38 -18.25
N ASP A 81 7.69 6.65 -19.49
CA ASP A 81 8.89 6.11 -20.13
C ASP A 81 10.19 6.66 -19.52
N THR A 82 11.25 5.87 -19.60
CA THR A 82 12.61 6.30 -19.25
C THR A 82 13.00 7.52 -20.10
N GLY A 83 13.61 8.52 -19.44
CA GLY A 83 13.98 9.80 -20.05
C GLY A 83 12.91 10.89 -19.91
N THR A 84 11.70 10.56 -19.41
CA THR A 84 10.64 11.54 -19.18
C THR A 84 11.10 12.63 -18.21
N LEU A 85 10.87 13.90 -18.57
CA LEU A 85 11.09 15.02 -17.68
C LEU A 85 10.01 15.05 -16.60
N VAL A 86 10.41 15.30 -15.37
CA VAL A 86 9.52 15.30 -14.21
C VAL A 86 9.78 16.50 -13.32
N ALA A 87 8.72 17.04 -12.71
CA ALA A 87 8.83 17.96 -11.59
C ALA A 87 8.91 17.13 -10.30
N VAL A 88 9.86 17.44 -9.42
CA VAL A 88 10.14 16.66 -8.20
C VAL A 88 10.19 17.59 -7.00
N ASN A 89 9.37 17.32 -6.00
CA ASN A 89 9.39 17.99 -4.70
C ASN A 89 9.75 16.93 -3.63
N PRO A 90 11.04 16.79 -3.27
CA PRO A 90 11.49 15.85 -2.26
C PRO A 90 10.84 16.14 -0.90
N CYS A 91 10.43 15.09 -0.19
CA CYS A 91 9.71 15.20 1.08
C CYS A 91 10.60 15.60 2.27
N ASP A 92 11.92 15.44 2.17
CA ASP A 92 12.86 15.76 3.25
C ASP A 92 12.92 17.29 3.51
N GLU A 93 12.75 17.65 4.78
CA GLU A 93 12.67 19.03 5.27
C GLU A 93 13.85 19.91 4.83
N LYS A 94 15.05 19.33 4.64
CA LYS A 94 16.24 20.08 4.20
C LYS A 94 16.07 20.74 2.83
N PHE A 95 15.14 20.24 2.01
CA PHE A 95 14.84 20.80 0.70
C PHE A 95 13.76 21.88 0.74
N GLN A 96 13.18 22.17 1.91
CA GLN A 96 12.28 23.31 2.16
C GLN A 96 11.10 23.41 1.17
N GLY A 97 10.57 22.25 0.74
CA GLY A 97 9.47 22.19 -0.23
C GLY A 97 9.81 22.82 -1.59
N LYS A 98 11.09 22.86 -1.97
CA LYS A 98 11.53 23.26 -3.31
C LYS A 98 11.20 22.15 -4.31
N THR A 99 10.70 22.57 -5.47
CA THR A 99 10.54 21.70 -6.64
C THR A 99 11.75 21.84 -7.55
N TYR A 100 12.20 20.72 -8.10
CA TYR A 100 13.32 20.58 -9.00
C TYR A 100 12.85 19.93 -10.30
N ILE A 101 13.64 20.07 -11.36
CA ILE A 101 13.48 19.29 -12.58
C ILE A 101 14.31 18.01 -12.42
N GLY A 102 13.70 16.87 -12.76
CA GLY A 102 14.35 15.57 -12.79
C GLY A 102 14.14 14.86 -14.12
N ILE A 103 14.91 13.80 -14.32
CA ILE A 103 14.80 12.88 -15.44
C ILE A 103 14.44 11.51 -14.86
N LEU A 104 13.30 10.96 -15.25
CA LEU A 104 12.90 9.62 -14.85
C LEU A 104 13.83 8.59 -15.49
N ILE A 105 14.55 7.83 -14.67
CA ILE A 105 15.39 6.72 -15.13
C ILE A 105 14.54 5.48 -15.40
N GLY A 106 13.44 5.33 -14.66
CA GLY A 106 12.51 4.20 -14.75
C GLY A 106 12.17 3.67 -13.38
N ASP A 107 11.44 2.56 -13.32
CA ASP A 107 11.11 1.88 -12.08
C ASP A 107 12.21 0.87 -11.71
N ILE A 108 12.95 1.17 -10.66
CA ILE A 108 14.09 0.34 -10.21
C ILE A 108 13.63 -0.55 -9.05
N PRO A 109 14.03 -1.84 -9.03
CA PRO A 109 13.81 -2.72 -7.89
C PRO A 109 14.47 -2.16 -6.62
N ILE A 110 13.69 -2.03 -5.53
CA ILE A 110 14.20 -1.55 -4.23
C ILE A 110 14.15 -2.62 -3.14
N GLN A 111 13.31 -3.63 -3.29
CA GLN A 111 13.26 -4.78 -2.38
C GLN A 111 12.61 -6.01 -3.06
N PRO A 112 12.99 -7.24 -2.68
CA PRO A 112 12.26 -8.42 -3.10
C PRO A 112 10.90 -8.50 -2.39
N LEU A 113 9.88 -8.94 -3.12
CA LEU A 113 8.60 -9.36 -2.59
C LEU A 113 8.55 -10.88 -2.61
N ILE A 114 8.34 -11.49 -1.44
CA ILE A 114 8.31 -12.94 -1.31
C ILE A 114 6.91 -13.33 -0.86
N SER A 115 6.32 -14.29 -1.57
CA SER A 115 5.07 -14.93 -1.20
C SER A 115 5.22 -16.45 -1.23
N TYR A 116 4.45 -17.14 -0.40
CA TYR A 116 4.45 -18.59 -0.32
C TYR A 116 3.08 -19.12 -0.76
N ASP A 117 3.11 -19.99 -1.77
CA ASP A 117 1.98 -20.81 -2.19
C ASP A 117 2.03 -22.11 -1.41
N GLU A 118 1.03 -22.33 -0.56
CA GLU A 118 0.95 -23.52 0.30
C GLU A 118 0.42 -24.76 -0.43
N GLU A 119 -0.42 -24.58 -1.45
CA GLU A 119 -0.97 -25.71 -2.21
C GLU A 119 0.12 -26.35 -3.06
N GLU A 120 0.92 -25.52 -3.72
CA GLU A 120 2.02 -25.95 -4.57
C GLU A 120 3.36 -26.09 -3.81
N GLN A 121 3.42 -25.62 -2.56
CA GLN A 121 4.64 -25.53 -1.74
C GLN A 121 5.76 -24.75 -2.45
N LYS A 122 5.41 -23.62 -3.07
CA LYS A 122 6.31 -22.78 -3.88
C LYS A 122 6.56 -21.43 -3.23
N LEU A 123 7.81 -20.98 -3.26
CA LEU A 123 8.13 -19.58 -2.99
C LEU A 123 8.15 -18.80 -4.30
N ASN A 124 7.32 -17.77 -4.39
CA ASN A 124 7.34 -16.82 -5.49
C ASN A 124 8.07 -15.56 -5.05
N ILE A 125 9.16 -15.24 -5.75
CA ILE A 125 9.97 -14.06 -5.54
C ILE A 125 9.72 -13.11 -6.70
N SER A 126 9.26 -11.91 -6.40
CA SER A 126 9.17 -10.80 -7.35
C SER A 126 9.86 -9.57 -6.80
N GLU A 127 9.81 -8.46 -7.52
CA GLU A 127 10.51 -7.23 -7.16
C GLU A 127 9.49 -6.12 -6.87
N PHE A 128 9.62 -5.46 -5.73
CA PHE A 128 8.96 -4.18 -5.48
C PHE A 128 9.80 -3.08 -6.14
N LYS A 129 9.19 -2.38 -7.09
CA LYS A 129 9.85 -1.37 -7.90
C LYS A 129 9.37 0.02 -7.48
N ASN A 130 10.22 1.01 -7.69
CA ASN A 130 9.87 2.39 -7.43
C ASN A 130 10.49 3.32 -8.47
N PRO A 131 9.80 4.43 -8.83
CA PRO A 131 10.36 5.42 -9.75
C PRO A 131 11.71 5.92 -9.23
N CYS A 132 12.73 5.86 -10.06
CA CYS A 132 14.04 6.42 -9.77
C CYS A 132 14.26 7.64 -10.66
N ILE A 133 14.48 8.79 -10.03
CA ILE A 133 14.56 10.07 -10.72
C ILE A 133 15.93 10.68 -10.46
N PHE A 134 16.65 10.97 -11.53
CA PHE A 134 17.88 11.76 -11.41
C PHE A 134 17.52 13.24 -11.36
N VAL A 135 17.95 13.93 -10.30
CA VAL A 135 17.74 15.38 -10.12
C VAL A 135 19.10 16.09 -10.30
N PRO A 136 19.37 16.71 -11.48
CA PRO A 136 20.70 17.26 -11.79
C PRO A 136 21.17 18.35 -10.82
N GLU A 137 20.27 19.23 -10.39
CA GLU A 137 20.61 20.30 -9.44
C GLU A 137 21.12 19.74 -8.10
N LEU A 138 20.50 18.65 -7.64
CA LEU A 138 20.87 17.96 -6.41
C LEU A 138 22.05 17.00 -6.58
N LYS A 139 22.37 16.63 -7.84
CA LYS A 139 23.32 15.55 -8.21
C LYS A 139 22.99 14.23 -7.50
N LYS A 140 21.70 13.91 -7.40
CA LYS A 140 21.19 12.77 -6.63
C LYS A 140 20.11 12.02 -7.39
N LEU A 141 20.04 10.72 -7.10
CA LEU A 141 18.85 9.92 -7.35
C LEU A 141 17.86 10.17 -6.22
N VAL A 142 16.60 10.40 -6.57
CA VAL A 142 15.48 10.56 -5.66
C VAL A 142 14.46 9.50 -6.05
N PHE A 143 14.04 8.68 -5.09
CA PHE A 143 12.99 7.70 -5.34
C PHE A 143 11.59 8.34 -5.27
N GLY A 144 10.65 7.79 -6.02
CA GLY A 144 9.27 8.25 -6.05
C GLY A 144 8.60 8.21 -4.68
N TYR A 145 8.94 7.27 -3.78
CA TYR A 145 8.41 7.28 -2.41
C TYR A 145 9.03 8.38 -1.52
N GLU A 146 10.15 8.97 -1.94
CA GLU A 146 10.86 10.05 -1.21
C GLU A 146 10.41 11.43 -1.66
N SER A 147 9.49 11.52 -2.62
CA SER A 147 9.12 12.78 -3.27
C SER A 147 7.68 12.81 -3.76
N TRP A 148 7.13 14.01 -3.87
CA TRP A 148 6.03 14.27 -4.78
C TRP A 148 6.60 14.51 -6.17
N TRP A 149 6.05 13.87 -7.19
CA TRP A 149 6.54 14.07 -8.55
C TRP A 149 5.41 13.92 -9.57
N THR A 150 5.61 14.54 -10.73
CA THR A 150 4.71 14.45 -11.88
C THR A 150 5.50 14.57 -13.16
N ALA A 151 5.05 13.91 -14.23
CA ALA A 151 5.58 14.14 -15.57
C ALA A 151 5.33 15.59 -16.02
N ILE A 152 6.28 16.12 -16.77
CA ILE A 152 6.20 17.41 -17.47
C ILE A 152 5.98 17.08 -18.94
N GLU A 153 4.74 17.25 -19.42
CA GLU A 153 4.38 16.97 -20.81
C GLU A 153 4.24 18.28 -21.61
N THR A 154 3.93 19.37 -20.92
CA THR A 154 3.69 20.70 -21.49
C THR A 154 4.46 21.77 -20.72
N GLU A 155 4.62 22.96 -21.32
CA GLU A 155 5.20 24.12 -20.63
C GLU A 155 4.38 24.51 -19.38
N ALA A 156 3.07 24.24 -19.36
CA ALA A 156 2.24 24.51 -18.21
C ALA A 156 2.59 23.64 -16.99
N ASP A 157 3.19 22.46 -17.22
CA ASP A 157 3.61 21.51 -16.17
C ASP A 157 4.96 21.89 -15.54
N LEU A 158 5.67 22.88 -16.12
CA LEU A 158 6.86 23.47 -15.49
C LEU A 158 6.54 24.26 -14.21
N LYS A 159 5.25 24.44 -13.90
CA LYS A 159 4.82 25.09 -12.66
C LYS A 159 5.32 24.31 -11.45
N LYS A 160 5.72 25.05 -10.42
CA LYS A 160 6.16 24.49 -9.14
C LYS A 160 5.04 23.63 -8.54
N ILE A 161 5.36 22.42 -8.07
CA ILE A 161 4.45 21.64 -7.22
C ILE A 161 4.27 22.42 -5.92
N THR A 162 3.05 22.89 -5.66
CA THR A 162 2.74 23.69 -4.48
C THR A 162 2.16 22.84 -3.37
N GLN A 163 2.21 23.36 -2.14
CA GLN A 163 1.54 22.75 -0.99
C GLN A 163 0.03 22.58 -1.25
N LYS A 164 -0.60 23.53 -1.95
CA LYS A 164 -2.02 23.45 -2.32
C LYS A 164 -2.30 22.25 -3.24
N ASP A 165 -1.39 21.92 -4.15
CA ASP A 165 -1.55 20.77 -5.05
C ASP A 165 -1.49 19.45 -4.26
N ILE A 166 -0.52 19.34 -3.35
CA ILE A 166 -0.38 18.20 -2.43
C ILE A 166 -1.63 18.05 -1.56
N GLU A 167 -2.08 19.14 -0.92
CA GLU A 167 -3.25 19.14 -0.05
C GLU A 167 -4.57 18.87 -0.76
N ASN A 168 -4.64 19.13 -2.07
CA ASN A 168 -5.82 18.83 -2.85
C ASN A 168 -5.93 17.40 -3.32
N THR A 169 -4.86 16.62 -3.19
CA THR A 169 -4.82 15.20 -3.55
C THR A 169 -5.75 14.39 -2.64
N TRP A 170 -6.64 13.58 -3.24
CA TRP A 170 -7.75 12.95 -2.53
C TRP A 170 -7.32 12.05 -1.37
N TYR A 171 -6.24 11.29 -1.53
CA TYR A 171 -5.74 10.41 -0.47
C TYR A 171 -5.02 11.17 0.64
N VAL A 172 -4.47 12.36 0.35
CA VAL A 172 -3.92 13.27 1.38
C VAL A 172 -5.04 13.81 2.24
N LYS A 173 -6.17 14.22 1.63
CA LYS A 173 -7.38 14.64 2.35
C LYS A 173 -7.91 13.51 3.23
N LEU A 174 -8.07 12.30 2.66
CA LEU A 174 -8.53 11.13 3.39
C LEU A 174 -7.59 10.76 4.56
N ALA A 175 -6.27 10.75 4.33
CA ALA A 175 -5.30 10.45 5.38
C ALA A 175 -5.35 11.48 6.53
N LYS A 176 -5.47 12.78 6.21
CA LYS A 176 -5.64 13.83 7.22
C LYS A 176 -6.94 13.65 8.02
N GLU A 177 -8.05 13.32 7.36
CA GLU A 177 -9.31 13.00 8.04
C GLU A 177 -9.16 11.80 8.98
N MET A 178 -8.58 10.69 8.50
CA MET A 178 -8.35 9.49 9.32
C MET A 178 -7.43 9.77 10.51
N LEU A 179 -6.31 10.47 10.31
CA LEU A 179 -5.39 10.85 11.38
C LEU A 179 -6.03 11.82 12.39
N SER A 180 -6.87 12.74 11.91
CA SER A 180 -7.60 13.66 12.80
C SER A 180 -8.63 12.94 13.66
N ASN A 181 -9.26 11.88 13.14
CA ASN A 181 -10.19 11.04 13.89
C ASN A 181 -9.47 10.18 14.93
N ILE A 182 -8.31 9.60 14.57
CA ILE A 182 -7.46 8.85 15.53
C ILE A 182 -7.01 9.73 16.70
N ARG A 183 -6.65 11.00 16.44
CA ARG A 183 -6.26 11.96 17.50
C ARG A 183 -7.42 12.39 18.41
N ARG A 184 -8.67 12.34 17.92
CA ARG A 184 -9.86 12.65 18.73
C ARG A 184 -10.26 11.49 19.64
N ASP A 185 -9.91 10.25 19.26
CA ASP A 185 -10.24 9.03 20.00
C ASP A 185 -9.19 8.61 21.04
N GLY A 186 -8.28 9.50 21.44
CA GLY A 186 -7.55 9.38 22.70
C GLY A 186 -6.34 8.44 22.73
N CYS A 187 -5.51 8.42 21.69
CA CYS A 187 -4.13 7.95 21.80
C CYS A 187 -3.18 9.15 21.74
N ASN A 188 -2.88 9.73 22.91
CA ASN A 188 -1.71 10.59 23.07
C ASN A 188 -0.46 9.69 23.04
N VAL A 189 0.39 9.89 22.04
CA VAL A 189 1.82 9.56 22.16
C VAL A 189 2.51 10.79 22.75
#